data_AF-A0A714A4A0-F1
#
_entry.id   AF-A0A714A4A0-F1
#
_cell.length_a   1.000
_cell.length_b   1.000
_cell.length_c   1.000
_cell.angle_alpha   90.00
_cell.angle_beta   90.00
_cell.angle_gamma   90.00
#
_symmetry.space_group_name_H-M   'P 1'
#
loop_
_entity.id
_entity.type
_entity.pdbx_description
1 polymer ?
#
loop_
_entity_poly.entity_id
_entity_poly.type
_entity_poly.pdbx_seq_one_letter_code
_entity_poly.pdbx_strand_id
1 'polypeptide(L)' 'LIAHYIVASERGIDAMRTTIVFSMWSIIPYFIYLATLWYFSGVMRLPVALGGAVVCWGLSAWLLIFCWIKWH' A
#
# COMPACT_ATOMS: atom_id res chain seq x y z
N LEU A 1 2.55 -22.56 -5.68
CA LEU A 1 1.61 -23.32 -4.83
C LEU A 1 2.33 -24.23 -3.82
N ILE A 2 3.32 -25.07 -4.20
CA ILE A 2 4.07 -25.92 -3.25
C ILE A 2 4.87 -25.11 -2.19
N ALA A 3 5.44 -23.96 -2.56
CA ALA A 3 6.15 -23.06 -1.63
C ALA A 3 5.23 -22.35 -0.62
N HIS A 4 3.92 -22.24 -0.91
CA HIS A 4 2.95 -21.58 -0.04
C HIS A 4 2.37 -22.52 1.04
N TYR A 5 2.60 -23.83 0.93
CA TYR A 5 2.14 -24.80 1.92
C TYR A 5 3.20 -25.10 2.98
N ILE A 6 4.49 -25.06 2.61
CA ILE A 6 5.61 -25.33 3.53
C ILE A 6 5.78 -24.17 4.54
N VAL A 7 5.53 -22.92 4.13
CA VAL A 7 5.62 -21.76 5.05
C VAL A 7 4.41 -21.60 5.98
N ALA A 8 3.27 -22.22 5.65
CA ALA A 8 2.06 -22.21 6.48
C ALA A 8 2.14 -23.22 7.64
N SER A 9 3.05 -24.19 7.57
CA SER A 9 3.18 -25.26 8.58
C SER A 9 4.28 -25.02 9.62
N GLU A 10 5.20 -24.07 9.42
CA GLU A 10 6.34 -23.82 10.34
C GLU A 10 6.36 -22.43 11.00
N ARG A 11 5.61 -21.44 10.52
CA ARG A 11 5.44 -20.15 11.21
C ARG A 11 3.95 -19.89 11.39
N GLY A 12 3.51 -19.98 12.64
CA GLY A 12 2.11 -19.95 13.07
C GLY A 12 1.26 -18.83 12.47
N ILE A 13 -0.05 -18.96 12.71
CA ILE A 13 -1.15 -18.05 12.35
C ILE A 13 -0.77 -16.56 12.35
N ASP A 14 0.17 -16.13 13.18
CA ASP A 14 0.76 -14.79 13.25
C ASP A 14 1.35 -14.28 11.92
N ALA A 15 2.08 -15.09 11.15
CA ALA A 15 2.66 -14.66 9.87
C ALA A 15 1.59 -14.46 8.77
N MET A 16 0.56 -15.32 8.79
CA MET A 16 -0.61 -15.20 7.91
C MET A 16 -1.43 -13.95 8.26
N ARG A 17 -1.69 -13.72 9.55
CA ARG A 17 -2.39 -12.52 10.04
C ARG A 17 -1.63 -11.24 9.65
N THR A 18 -0.32 -11.24 9.81
CA THR A 18 0.59 -10.14 9.42
C THR A 18 0.46 -9.83 7.91
N THR A 19 0.43 -10.84 7.05
CA THR A 19 0.22 -10.63 5.59
C THR A 19 -1.15 -10.03 5.26
N ILE A 20 -2.20 -10.47 5.97
CA ILE A 20 -3.56 -9.95 5.79
C ILE A 20 -3.66 -8.49 6.26
N VAL A 21 -3.08 -8.14 7.41
CA VAL A 21 -3.11 -6.76 7.92
C VAL A 21 -2.29 -5.84 7.00
N PHE A 22 -1.16 -6.30 6.48
CA PHE A 22 -0.39 -5.57 5.47
C PHE A 22 -1.23 -5.30 4.20
N SER A 23 -1.98 -6.32 3.75
CA SER A 23 -2.87 -6.21 2.59
C SER A 23 -4.03 -5.24 2.85
N MET A 24 -4.64 -5.26 4.03
CA MET A 24 -5.67 -4.30 4.44
C MET A 24 -5.12 -2.87 4.45
N TRP A 25 -3.91 -2.67 4.96
CA TRP A 25 -3.27 -1.35 4.96
C TRP A 25 -2.93 -0.86 3.55
N SER A 26 -2.56 -1.74 2.62
CA SER A 26 -2.26 -1.40 1.23
C SER A 26 -3.42 -0.75 0.45
N ILE A 27 -4.64 -0.77 0.99
CA ILE A 27 -5.80 -0.06 0.41
C ILE A 27 -5.71 1.46 0.59
N ILE A 28 -5.05 1.93 1.66
CA ILE A 28 -4.88 3.35 2.00
C ILE A 28 -4.11 4.13 0.90
N PRO A 29 -2.92 3.68 0.45
CA PRO A 29 -2.15 4.40 -0.57
C PRO A 29 -2.87 4.38 -1.92
N TYR A 30 -3.61 3.31 -2.23
CA TYR A 30 -4.46 3.25 -3.41
C TYR A 30 -5.60 4.29 -3.35
N PHE A 31 -6.21 4.46 -2.17
CA PHE A 31 -7.22 5.49 -1.94
C PHE A 31 -6.66 6.91 -2.11
N ILE A 32 -5.46 7.16 -1.57
CA ILE A 32 -4.77 8.46 -1.73
C ILE A 32 -4.42 8.73 -3.20
N TYR A 33 -3.97 7.71 -3.94
CA TYR A 33 -3.74 7.84 -5.38
C TYR A 33 -5.01 8.24 -6.13
N LEU A 34 -6.13 7.55 -5.88
CA LEU A 34 -7.43 7.87 -6.48
C LEU A 34 -7.92 9.28 -6.11
N ALA A 35 -7.82 9.66 -4.83
CA ALA A 35 -8.20 11.00 -4.37
C ALA A 35 -7.34 12.09 -5.01
N THR A 36 -6.04 11.86 -5.12
CA THR A 36 -5.10 12.80 -5.77
C THR A 36 -5.40 12.92 -7.26
N LEU A 37 -5.65 11.80 -7.93
CA LEU A 37 -6.01 11.79 -9.35
C LEU A 37 -7.35 12.50 -9.59
N TRP A 38 -8.35 12.28 -8.73
CA TRP A 38 -9.64 12.97 -8.79
C TRP A 38 -9.47 14.49 -8.59
N TYR A 39 -8.69 14.90 -7.59
CA TYR A 39 -8.41 16.30 -7.30
C TYR A 39 -7.64 16.99 -8.46
N PHE A 40 -6.59 16.35 -8.97
CA PHE A 40 -5.79 16.91 -10.06
C PHE A 40 -6.49 16.86 -11.43
N SER A 41 -7.36 15.86 -11.67
CA SER A 41 -8.16 15.77 -12.90
C SER A 41 -9.09 16.97 -13.08
N GLY A 42 -9.47 17.65 -12.01
CA GLY A 42 -10.27 18.88 -12.07
C GLY A 42 -9.47 20.17 -12.28
N VAL A 43 -8.14 20.14 -12.09
CA VAL A 43 -7.34 21.37 -11.93
C VAL A 43 -6.24 21.52 -12.99
N MET A 44 -5.64 20.44 -13.53
CA MET A 44 -4.41 20.55 -14.37
C MET A 44 -4.26 19.48 -15.48
N ARG A 45 -3.31 19.74 -16.42
CA ARG A 45 -2.90 18.83 -17.52
C ARG A 45 -2.51 17.44 -16.98
N LEU A 46 -3.04 16.39 -17.63
CA LEU A 46 -2.84 14.95 -17.34
C LEU A 46 -1.44 14.52 -16.84
N PRO A 47 -0.31 14.95 -17.44
CA PRO A 47 1.02 14.52 -17.00
C PRO A 47 1.42 15.07 -15.62
N VAL A 48 0.99 16.28 -15.26
CA VAL A 48 1.29 16.88 -13.94
C VAL A 48 0.44 16.22 -12.86
N ALA A 49 -0.82 15.87 -13.20
CA ALA A 49 -1.71 15.08 -12.35
C ALA A 49 -1.12 13.71 -12.00
N LEU A 50 -0.58 13.02 -13.01
CA LEU A 50 0.09 11.72 -12.82
C LEU A 50 1.36 11.87 -11.96
N GLY A 51 2.18 12.89 -12.22
CA GLY A 51 3.37 13.15 -11.42
C GLY A 51 3.06 13.40 -9.94
N GLY A 52 2.07 14.26 -9.66
CA GLY A 52 1.61 14.53 -8.30
C GLY A 52 1.03 13.30 -7.60
N ALA A 53 0.22 12.52 -8.32
CA ALA A 53 -0.36 11.28 -7.80
C ALA A 53 0.71 10.22 -7.47
N VAL A 54 1.75 10.08 -8.29
CA VAL A 54 2.87 9.15 -8.03
C VAL A 54 3.67 9.56 -6.79
N VAL A 55 3.96 10.85 -6.61
CA VAL A 55 4.67 11.35 -5.42
C VAL A 55 3.83 11.14 -4.16
N CYS A 56 2.54 11.45 -4.22
CA CYS A 56 1.63 11.28 -3.08
C CYS A 56 1.45 9.79 -2.73
N TRP A 57 1.35 8.93 -3.74
CA TRP A 57 1.31 7.48 -3.57
C TRP A 57 2.60 6.95 -2.96
N GLY A 58 3.77 7.38 -3.44
CA GLY A 58 5.07 6.98 -2.92
C GLY A 58 5.27 7.39 -1.46
N LEU A 59 4.89 8.63 -1.10
CA LEU A 59 4.88 9.09 0.29
C LEU A 59 3.96 8.23 1.15
N SER A 60 2.77 7.92 0.66
CA SER A 60 1.82 7.09 1.39
C SER A 60 2.31 5.66 1.57
N ALA A 61 2.94 5.06 0.56
CA ALA A 61 3.55 3.73 0.64
C ALA A 61 4.74 3.72 1.61
N TRP A 62 5.57 4.77 1.59
CA TRP A 62 6.66 4.93 2.55
C TRP A 62 6.15 5.05 3.98
N LEU A 63 5.10 5.84 4.21
CA LEU A 63 4.44 6.00 5.52
C LEU A 63 3.86 4.67 6.03
N LEU A 64 3.30 3.88 5.11
CA LEU A 64 2.75 2.55 5.38
C LEU A 64 3.85 1.59 5.87
N ILE A 65 4.97 1.53 5.15
CA ILE A 65 6.14 0.72 5.51
C ILE A 65 6.74 1.22 6.83
N PHE A 66 6.84 2.53 7.02
CA PHE A 66 7.39 3.11 8.22
C PHE A 66 6.54 2.83 9.46
N CYS A 67 5.21 2.98 9.36
CA CYS A 67 4.30 2.67 10.44
C CYS A 67 4.30 1.17 10.74
N TRP A 68 4.41 0.33 9.71
CA TRP A 68 4.56 -1.12 9.85
C TRP A 68 5.81 -1.50 10.64
N ILE A 69 6.99 -0.99 10.24
CA ILE A 69 8.28 -1.22 10.93
C ILE A 69 8.26 -0.70 12.36
N LYS A 70 7.50 0.37 12.64
CA LYS A 70 7.42 0.95 13.98
C LYS A 70 6.51 0.16 14.93
N TRP A 71 5.46 -0.48 14.40
CA TRP A 71 4.46 -1.18 15.22
C TRP A 71 4.63 -2.71 15.27
N HIS A 72 5.48 -3.31 14.42
CA HIS A 72 5.76 -4.74 14.36
C HIS A 72 7.27 -5.00 14.41
#